data_AF-A0A0E3NL38-F1
#
_entry.id   AF-A0A0E3NL38-F1
#
_cell.length_a   1.000
_cell.length_b   1.000
_cell.length_c   1.000
_cell.angle_alpha   90.00
_cell.angle_beta   90.00
_cell.angle_gamma   90.00
#
_symmetry.space_group_name_H-M   'P 1'
#
loop_
_entity.id
_entity.type
_entity.pdbx_description
1 polymer ?
#
loop_
_entity_poly.entity_id
_entity_poly.type
_entity_poly.pdbx_seq_one_letter_code
_entity_poly.pdbx_strand_id
1 'polypeptide(L)'
;MQEFTVTAIDTVGIQGYIFGSNNLKQNVGASGLVHFVTHELVYDELIKIGNSNIERIDTELKYKIEHSKIIERDCLNSELIYSGGGNTVILFKNQELAKEFTKSYTKKVLLNAPGLQLIVAHSNFEWDKNDLEKKVRETIHQKITQKKSNHVNPSSPSGIGVNANCQYTGLPASETIQDDGKEIRISREVSSKLNFFRAANNRLLDNFLNKDKRDTNLDFVYNANEFGSKDESSYMAVVHIDGNGMGKRIKEYSEKHKNDNREYINSIRSLSNSIKETSDKAVRTTISKLLESREYKDGKCKIGGIVEFQNKLPFRPIIYGGDDITFVCDGRLGLNLSTFLLRQLTAEDNKLSDGAPISARAGIAIVKTHYPFYQAIKLANNLAESAKSHINEIEKSSCSANGKVSAIDWHFASGGVVESIDNIREREYTVKDGKLNMRPLTLRGSTKTEWRTWETFLDIISKFKSKEWEGKHNKIMHLRDNLRDGPQAVERFINMYKNSLPKEEPLPKIKNNEGSDKTGWIADRCTCFDAIEALDFFVQLEGGRK
;
A
#
# COMPACT_ATOMS: atom_id res chain seq x y z
N MET A 1 -40.73 5.90 -19.97
CA MET A 1 -39.78 5.00 -19.31
C MET A 1 -38.40 5.31 -19.85
N GLN A 2 -37.48 5.75 -18.98
CA GLN A 2 -36.10 6.00 -19.40
C GLN A 2 -35.29 4.70 -19.21
N GLU A 3 -34.84 4.11 -20.32
CA GLU A 3 -33.92 2.97 -20.32
C GLU A 3 -32.49 3.49 -20.48
N PHE A 4 -31.58 3.02 -19.62
CA PHE A 4 -30.16 3.33 -19.64
C PHE A 4 -29.33 2.06 -19.72
N THR A 5 -28.06 2.22 -20.04
CA THR A 5 -27.07 1.12 -20.01
C THR A 5 -26.04 1.37 -18.94
N VAL A 6 -26.00 0.50 -17.93
CA VAL A 6 -24.92 0.44 -16.94
C VAL A 6 -23.73 -0.26 -17.58
N THR A 7 -22.58 0.41 -17.57
CA THR A 7 -21.30 -0.14 -17.98
C THR A 7 -20.36 -0.18 -16.79
N ALA A 8 -19.86 -1.37 -16.49
CA ALA A 8 -18.83 -1.57 -15.47
C ALA A 8 -17.52 -1.99 -16.15
N ILE A 9 -16.42 -1.37 -15.74
CA ILE A 9 -15.07 -1.62 -16.20
C ILE A 9 -14.29 -2.09 -14.99
N ASP A 10 -13.58 -3.20 -15.13
CA ASP A 10 -12.68 -3.74 -14.11
C ASP A 10 -11.30 -3.94 -14.71
N THR A 11 -10.32 -3.25 -14.13
CA THR A 11 -8.91 -3.33 -14.51
C THR A 11 -8.23 -4.42 -13.70
N VAL A 12 -7.87 -5.52 -14.36
CA VAL A 12 -7.35 -6.71 -13.69
C VAL A 12 -5.83 -6.78 -13.74
N GLY A 13 -5.23 -7.43 -12.74
CA GLY A 13 -3.79 -7.66 -12.71
C GLY A 13 -2.95 -6.40 -12.44
N ILE A 14 -3.52 -5.35 -11.83
CA ILE A 14 -2.84 -4.08 -11.54
C ILE A 14 -1.51 -4.29 -10.82
N GLN A 15 -1.50 -5.08 -9.74
CA GLN A 15 -0.26 -5.35 -8.98
C GLN A 15 0.81 -6.05 -9.83
N GLY A 16 0.43 -7.03 -10.65
CA GLY A 16 1.36 -7.71 -11.57
C GLY A 16 1.90 -6.77 -12.64
N TYR A 17 1.07 -5.86 -13.15
CA TYR A 17 1.46 -4.85 -14.12
C TYR A 17 2.44 -3.82 -13.54
N ILE A 18 2.18 -3.34 -12.32
CA ILE A 18 3.01 -2.33 -11.64
C ILE A 18 4.33 -2.95 -11.16
N PHE A 19 4.30 -4.14 -10.58
CA PHE A 19 5.44 -4.73 -9.86
C PHE A 19 6.14 -5.85 -10.61
N GLY A 20 5.81 -6.07 -11.89
CA GLY A 20 6.47 -7.07 -12.74
C GLY A 20 7.94 -6.77 -13.08
N SER A 21 8.49 -5.65 -12.60
CA SER A 21 9.88 -5.25 -12.83
C SER A 21 10.59 -4.89 -11.52
N ASN A 22 11.90 -5.15 -11.48
CA ASN A 22 12.77 -4.68 -10.40
C ASN A 22 13.22 -3.22 -10.61
N ASN A 23 12.88 -2.62 -11.76
CA ASN A 23 13.23 -1.23 -12.05
C ASN A 23 12.15 -0.28 -11.52
N LEU A 24 12.51 0.53 -10.52
CA LEU A 24 11.57 1.43 -9.87
C LEU A 24 10.98 2.50 -10.82
N LYS A 25 11.71 2.96 -11.84
CA LYS A 25 11.16 3.87 -12.87
C LYS A 25 10.03 3.20 -13.66
N GLN A 26 10.20 1.93 -14.02
CA GLN A 26 9.15 1.16 -14.68
C GLN A 26 7.92 1.00 -13.79
N ASN A 27 8.11 0.73 -12.50
CA ASN A 27 7.01 0.56 -11.54
C ASN A 27 6.21 1.86 -11.35
N VAL A 28 6.92 2.99 -11.27
CA VAL A 28 6.31 4.32 -11.20
C VAL A 28 5.54 4.65 -12.46
N GLY A 29 6.16 4.44 -13.63
CA GLY A 29 5.51 4.65 -14.91
C GLY A 29 4.28 3.77 -15.11
N ALA A 30 4.35 2.50 -14.68
CA ALA A 30 3.22 1.58 -14.69
C ALA A 30 2.08 2.04 -13.78
N SER A 31 2.37 2.48 -12.55
CA SER A 31 1.35 3.05 -11.66
C SER A 31 0.70 4.30 -12.26
N GLY A 32 1.49 5.17 -12.89
CA GLY A 32 0.99 6.32 -13.64
C GLY A 32 0.08 5.91 -14.81
N LEU A 33 0.45 4.90 -15.60
CA LEU A 33 -0.36 4.39 -16.69
C LEU A 33 -1.68 3.78 -16.19
N VAL A 34 -1.67 3.06 -15.06
CA VAL A 34 -2.90 2.55 -14.44
C VAL A 34 -3.82 3.71 -14.07
N HIS A 35 -3.27 4.78 -13.46
CA HIS A 35 -4.07 5.97 -13.15
C HIS A 35 -4.63 6.64 -14.41
N PHE A 36 -3.78 6.86 -15.43
CA PHE A 36 -4.18 7.41 -16.73
C PHE A 36 -5.31 6.61 -17.36
N VAL A 37 -5.17 5.29 -17.45
CA VAL A 37 -6.18 4.41 -18.06
C VAL A 37 -7.49 4.44 -17.28
N THR A 38 -7.45 4.38 -15.95
CA THR A 38 -8.65 4.29 -15.10
C THR A 38 -9.36 5.62 -14.87
N HIS A 39 -8.71 6.75 -15.17
CA HIS A 39 -9.25 8.09 -14.94
C HIS A 39 -9.20 8.94 -16.21
N GLU A 40 -8.04 9.51 -16.52
CA GLU A 40 -7.86 10.53 -17.56
C GLU A 40 -8.34 10.04 -18.94
N LEU A 41 -8.01 8.81 -19.31
CA LEU A 41 -8.43 8.22 -20.58
C LEU A 41 -9.92 7.88 -20.63
N VAL A 42 -10.51 7.44 -19.52
CA VAL A 42 -11.97 7.26 -19.43
C VAL A 42 -12.66 8.61 -19.63
N TYR A 43 -12.16 9.66 -18.99
CA TYR A 43 -12.75 11.00 -19.03
C TYR A 43 -12.68 11.59 -20.43
N ASP A 44 -11.53 11.51 -21.10
CA ASP A 44 -11.37 11.94 -22.49
C ASP A 44 -12.31 11.20 -23.44
N GLU A 45 -12.50 9.90 -23.25
CA GLU A 45 -13.39 9.11 -24.10
C GLU A 45 -14.87 9.41 -23.83
N LEU A 46 -15.27 9.72 -22.60
CA LEU A 46 -16.63 10.13 -22.29
C LEU A 46 -16.97 11.50 -22.89
N ILE A 47 -16.04 12.46 -22.80
CA ILE A 47 -16.18 13.79 -23.43
C ILE A 47 -16.29 13.67 -24.95
N LYS A 48 -15.52 12.76 -25.56
CA LYS A 48 -15.54 12.55 -27.02
C LYS A 48 -16.89 12.02 -27.53
N ILE A 49 -17.58 11.21 -26.74
CA ILE A 49 -18.86 10.59 -27.13
C ILE A 49 -20.02 11.58 -27.06
N GLY A 50 -19.84 12.69 -26.33
CA GLY A 50 -20.78 13.79 -26.30
C GLY A 50 -20.91 14.37 -24.90
N ASN A 51 -22.13 14.77 -24.57
CA ASN A 51 -22.40 15.44 -23.30
C ASN A 51 -22.23 14.45 -22.14
N SER A 52 -21.37 14.81 -21.18
CA SER A 52 -21.14 14.03 -19.97
C SER A 52 -21.15 14.93 -18.73
N ASN A 53 -21.15 14.33 -17.55
CA ASN A 53 -20.95 15.04 -16.29
C ASN A 53 -19.46 15.36 -16.00
N ILE A 54 -18.60 15.26 -17.00
CA ILE A 54 -17.16 15.52 -16.90
C ILE A 54 -16.80 16.67 -17.83
N GLU A 55 -16.07 17.63 -17.29
CA GLU A 55 -15.52 18.76 -18.04
C GLU A 55 -14.01 18.77 -17.93
N ARG A 56 -13.34 19.05 -19.05
CA ARG A 56 -11.91 19.30 -19.08
C ARG A 56 -11.67 20.78 -18.75
N ILE A 57 -10.95 21.03 -17.66
CA ILE A 57 -10.71 22.39 -17.14
C ILE A 57 -9.55 23.06 -17.88
N ASP A 58 -8.51 22.30 -18.24
CA ASP A 58 -7.33 22.83 -18.92
C ASP A 58 -6.71 21.83 -19.91
N THR A 59 -5.64 22.27 -20.59
CA THR A 59 -4.87 21.44 -21.52
C THR A 59 -4.02 20.38 -20.81
N GLU A 60 -3.84 20.45 -19.48
CA GLU A 60 -2.96 19.60 -18.67
C GLU A 60 -3.67 18.41 -18.01
N LEU A 61 -4.77 17.93 -18.60
CA LEU A 61 -5.52 16.77 -18.10
C LEU A 61 -6.11 17.00 -16.69
N LYS A 62 -6.50 18.24 -16.35
CA LYS A 62 -7.35 18.50 -15.18
C LYS A 62 -8.82 18.39 -15.56
N TYR A 63 -9.56 17.61 -14.77
CA TYR A 63 -10.98 17.33 -14.99
C TYR A 63 -11.80 17.75 -13.78
N LYS A 64 -12.99 18.30 -14.06
CA LYS A 64 -14.03 18.54 -13.08
C LYS A 64 -15.16 17.55 -13.33
N ILE A 65 -15.54 16.80 -12.31
CA ILE A 65 -16.76 16.00 -12.35
C ILE A 65 -17.87 16.86 -11.74
N GLU A 66 -18.83 17.26 -12.56
CA GLU A 66 -19.97 18.08 -12.14
C GLU A 66 -21.10 17.17 -11.68
N HIS A 67 -21.12 16.85 -10.38
CA HIS A 67 -22.12 15.95 -9.80
C HIS A 67 -23.57 16.48 -9.86
N SER A 68 -23.77 17.77 -10.16
CA SER A 68 -25.09 18.35 -10.42
C SER A 68 -25.65 18.00 -11.79
N LYS A 69 -24.79 17.63 -12.77
CA LYS A 69 -25.22 17.15 -14.08
C LYS A 69 -25.57 15.67 -14.02
N ILE A 70 -26.82 15.35 -14.34
CA ILE A 70 -27.41 14.01 -14.19
C ILE A 70 -28.07 13.55 -15.50
N ILE A 71 -27.92 12.26 -15.82
CA ILE A 71 -28.27 11.72 -17.14
C ILE A 71 -29.78 11.76 -17.44
N GLU A 72 -30.61 11.66 -16.40
CA GLU A 72 -32.07 11.61 -16.49
C GLU A 72 -32.73 12.97 -16.81
N ARG A 73 -32.01 14.09 -16.60
CA ARG A 73 -32.53 15.46 -16.82
C ARG A 73 -31.72 16.29 -17.80
N ASP A 74 -30.40 16.19 -17.80
CA ASP A 74 -29.52 17.12 -18.53
C ASP A 74 -29.16 16.64 -19.94
N CYS A 75 -29.93 15.70 -20.49
CA CYS A 75 -29.73 15.16 -21.85
C CYS A 75 -28.31 14.63 -22.10
N LEU A 76 -27.66 14.06 -21.07
CA LEU A 76 -26.32 13.53 -21.19
C LEU A 76 -26.28 12.25 -22.05
N ASN A 77 -25.21 12.07 -22.80
CA ASN A 77 -24.87 10.81 -23.45
C ASN A 77 -24.33 9.79 -22.43
N SER A 78 -23.62 10.29 -21.40
CA SER A 78 -23.05 9.47 -20.35
C SER A 78 -22.95 10.19 -18.99
N GLU A 79 -22.98 9.42 -17.90
CA GLU A 79 -22.72 9.91 -16.54
C GLU A 79 -21.76 8.95 -15.84
N LEU A 80 -20.62 9.47 -15.39
CA LEU A 80 -19.69 8.73 -14.54
C LEU A 80 -20.25 8.66 -13.12
N ILE A 81 -20.52 7.44 -12.64
CA ILE A 81 -20.96 7.22 -11.26
C ILE A 81 -19.76 7.35 -10.31
N TYR A 82 -18.76 6.50 -10.50
CA TYR A 82 -17.50 6.50 -9.75
C TYR A 82 -16.37 5.87 -10.56
N SER A 83 -15.13 6.22 -10.21
CA SER A 83 -13.92 5.53 -10.64
C SER A 83 -12.96 5.40 -9.45
N GLY A 84 -12.49 4.20 -9.15
CA GLY A 84 -11.61 3.95 -8.01
C GLY A 84 -11.16 2.48 -7.91
N GLY A 85 -9.92 2.26 -7.46
CA GLY A 85 -9.39 0.91 -7.22
C GLY A 85 -9.38 -0.01 -8.46
N GLY A 86 -9.31 0.56 -9.67
CA GLY A 86 -9.39 -0.19 -10.93
C GLY A 86 -10.81 -0.48 -11.42
N ASN A 87 -11.85 -0.12 -10.65
CA ASN A 87 -13.25 -0.26 -11.01
C ASN A 87 -13.85 1.09 -11.43
N THR A 88 -14.60 1.08 -12.52
CA THR A 88 -15.31 2.27 -13.02
C THR A 88 -16.73 1.89 -13.40
N VAL A 89 -17.70 2.68 -12.97
CA VAL A 89 -19.12 2.49 -13.35
C VAL A 89 -19.66 3.73 -14.01
N ILE A 90 -20.28 3.53 -15.17
CA ILE A 90 -20.74 4.59 -16.07
C ILE A 90 -22.17 4.26 -16.51
N LEU A 91 -23.04 5.26 -16.54
CA LEU A 91 -24.34 5.19 -17.18
C LEU A 91 -24.25 5.76 -18.59
N PHE A 92 -24.85 5.08 -19.55
CA PHE A 92 -25.02 5.57 -20.92
C PHE A 92 -26.50 5.69 -21.27
N LYS A 93 -26.82 6.66 -22.12
CA LYS A 93 -28.18 6.87 -22.64
C LYS A 93 -28.72 5.63 -23.36
N ASN A 94 -27.87 4.86 -24.03
CA ASN A 94 -28.24 3.61 -24.68
C ASN A 94 -27.02 2.68 -24.85
N GLN A 95 -27.29 1.45 -25.29
CA GLN A 95 -26.26 0.42 -25.43
C GLN A 95 -25.30 0.67 -26.59
N GLU A 96 -25.72 1.42 -27.62
CA GLU A 96 -24.89 1.73 -28.78
C GLU A 96 -23.72 2.64 -28.39
N LEU A 97 -24.00 3.70 -27.62
CA LEU A 97 -22.99 4.61 -27.07
C LEU A 97 -22.02 3.86 -26.14
N ALA A 98 -22.52 2.94 -25.31
CA ALA A 98 -21.69 2.12 -24.44
C ALA A 98 -20.71 1.22 -25.22
N LYS A 99 -21.15 0.66 -26.36
CA LYS A 99 -20.30 -0.14 -27.25
C LYS A 99 -19.30 0.71 -28.01
N GLU A 100 -19.70 1.89 -28.48
CA GLU A 100 -18.83 2.86 -29.15
C GLU A 100 -17.70 3.30 -28.21
N PHE A 101 -18.06 3.69 -26.98
CA PHE A 101 -17.12 3.96 -25.90
C PHE A 101 -16.13 2.83 -25.72
N THR A 102 -16.64 1.62 -25.50
CA THR A 102 -15.81 0.46 -25.19
C THR A 102 -14.82 0.17 -26.31
N LYS A 103 -15.23 0.25 -27.57
CA LYS A 103 -14.37 0.02 -28.72
C LYS A 103 -13.25 1.06 -28.82
N SER A 104 -13.57 2.34 -28.65
CA SER A 104 -12.58 3.43 -28.73
C SER A 104 -11.63 3.41 -27.53
N TYR A 105 -12.17 3.27 -26.31
CA TYR A 105 -11.43 3.18 -25.05
C TYR A 105 -10.46 1.98 -25.03
N THR A 106 -10.95 0.76 -25.25
CA THR A 106 -10.09 -0.45 -25.21
C THR A 106 -8.99 -0.42 -26.27
N LYS A 107 -9.27 0.12 -27.47
CA LYS A 107 -8.25 0.33 -28.49
C LYS A 107 -7.13 1.28 -28.01
N LYS A 108 -7.49 2.40 -27.36
CA LYS A 108 -6.50 3.32 -26.80
C LYS A 108 -5.70 2.69 -25.67
N VAL A 109 -6.32 1.86 -24.83
CA VAL A 109 -5.61 1.18 -23.74
C VAL A 109 -4.59 0.20 -24.30
N LEU A 110 -4.95 -0.59 -25.31
CA LEU A 110 -4.01 -1.51 -25.99
C LEU A 110 -2.78 -0.78 -26.57
N LEU A 111 -2.96 0.45 -27.05
CA LEU A 111 -1.88 1.24 -27.65
C LEU A 111 -1.00 1.97 -26.61
N ASN A 112 -1.61 2.52 -25.56
CA ASN A 112 -0.93 3.37 -24.58
C ASN A 112 -0.38 2.57 -23.39
N ALA A 113 -1.11 1.57 -22.91
CA ALA A 113 -0.73 0.70 -21.79
C ALA A 113 -0.75 -0.79 -22.20
N PRO A 114 0.11 -1.23 -23.13
CA PRO A 114 0.22 -2.64 -23.48
C PRO A 114 0.51 -3.49 -22.24
N GLY A 115 -0.13 -4.65 -22.13
CA GLY A 115 -0.02 -5.55 -20.97
C GLY A 115 -1.05 -5.28 -19.87
N LEU A 116 -1.67 -4.08 -19.83
CA LEU A 116 -2.76 -3.80 -18.90
C LEU A 116 -4.08 -4.40 -19.42
N GLN A 117 -4.80 -5.10 -18.54
CA GLN A 117 -5.99 -5.86 -18.92
C GLN A 117 -7.26 -5.20 -18.40
N LEU A 118 -8.31 -5.21 -19.23
CA LEU A 118 -9.61 -4.63 -18.94
C LEU A 118 -10.73 -5.60 -19.23
N ILE A 119 -11.71 -5.65 -18.33
CA ILE A 119 -12.94 -6.41 -18.52
C ILE A 119 -14.10 -5.42 -18.45
N VAL A 120 -14.89 -5.36 -19.52
CA VAL A 120 -16.04 -4.46 -19.63
C VAL A 120 -17.32 -5.28 -19.73
N ALA A 121 -18.33 -4.93 -18.95
CA ALA A 121 -19.65 -5.52 -19.01
C ALA A 121 -20.75 -4.45 -19.11
N HIS A 122 -21.80 -4.77 -19.86
CA HIS A 122 -22.96 -3.90 -20.07
C HIS A 122 -24.23 -4.57 -19.57
N SER A 123 -25.13 -3.76 -19.03
CA SER A 123 -26.45 -4.17 -18.59
C SER A 123 -27.47 -3.07 -18.81
N ASN A 124 -28.56 -3.39 -19.49
CA ASN A 124 -29.68 -2.47 -19.61
C ASN A 124 -30.44 -2.36 -18.28
N PHE A 125 -31.06 -1.22 -18.09
CA PHE A 125 -31.65 -0.80 -16.83
C PHE A 125 -32.79 0.19 -17.07
N GLU A 126 -33.98 -0.09 -16.53
CA GLU A 126 -35.10 0.85 -16.53
C GLU A 126 -35.06 1.70 -15.26
N TRP A 127 -34.90 3.01 -15.41
CA TRP A 127 -34.70 3.93 -14.28
C TRP A 127 -35.82 3.90 -13.25
N ASP A 128 -37.06 3.88 -13.73
CA ASP A 128 -38.25 4.06 -12.90
C ASP A 128 -38.71 2.76 -12.21
N LYS A 129 -38.20 1.60 -12.65
CA LYS A 129 -38.66 0.28 -12.18
C LYS A 129 -37.59 -0.54 -11.48
N ASN A 130 -36.33 -0.28 -11.78
CA ASN A 130 -35.23 -1.12 -11.33
C ASN A 130 -34.42 -0.39 -10.25
N ASP A 131 -33.89 -1.18 -9.33
CA ASP A 131 -32.88 -0.74 -8.35
C ASP A 131 -31.50 -0.72 -9.03
N LEU A 132 -30.90 0.47 -9.11
CA LEU A 132 -29.58 0.66 -9.71
C LEU A 132 -28.49 -0.09 -8.94
N GLU A 133 -28.56 -0.15 -7.60
CA GLU A 133 -27.61 -0.92 -6.77
C GLU A 133 -27.57 -2.36 -7.26
N LYS A 134 -28.76 -2.97 -7.35
CA LYS A 134 -28.89 -4.36 -7.75
C LYS A 134 -28.32 -4.58 -9.15
N LYS A 135 -28.56 -3.65 -10.09
CA LYS A 135 -28.07 -3.76 -11.46
C LYS A 135 -26.56 -3.61 -11.57
N VAL A 136 -25.97 -2.65 -10.84
CA VAL A 136 -24.51 -2.47 -10.76
C VAL A 136 -23.89 -3.73 -10.17
N ARG A 137 -24.45 -4.24 -9.08
CA ARG A 137 -23.99 -5.45 -8.39
C ARG A 137 -24.05 -6.70 -9.28
N GLU A 138 -25.15 -6.91 -9.99
CA GLU A 138 -25.28 -7.99 -10.98
C GLU A 138 -24.22 -7.85 -12.09
N THR A 139 -24.00 -6.63 -12.58
CA THR A 139 -23.04 -6.37 -13.66
C THR A 139 -21.60 -6.67 -13.22
N ILE A 140 -21.21 -6.22 -12.02
CA ILE A 140 -19.88 -6.45 -11.47
C ILE A 140 -19.71 -7.91 -11.04
N HIS A 141 -20.55 -8.44 -10.16
CA HIS A 141 -20.29 -9.75 -9.55
C HIS A 141 -20.69 -10.93 -10.42
N GLN A 142 -21.64 -10.79 -11.35
CA GLN A 142 -22.03 -11.90 -12.22
C GLN A 142 -21.35 -11.77 -13.57
N LYS A 143 -21.59 -10.67 -14.30
CA LYS A 143 -21.11 -10.56 -15.69
C LYS A 143 -19.60 -10.39 -15.78
N ILE A 144 -18.99 -9.51 -14.98
CA ILE A 144 -17.52 -9.35 -15.00
C ILE A 144 -16.85 -10.62 -14.48
N THR A 145 -17.31 -11.23 -13.38
CA THR A 145 -16.74 -12.49 -12.86
C THR A 145 -16.84 -13.64 -13.86
N GLN A 146 -17.97 -13.80 -14.55
CA GLN A 146 -18.13 -14.81 -15.59
C GLN A 146 -17.24 -14.52 -16.81
N LYS A 147 -17.05 -13.24 -17.15
CA LYS A 147 -16.06 -12.85 -18.16
C LYS A 147 -14.64 -13.13 -17.71
N LYS A 148 -14.28 -12.93 -16.44
CA LYS A 148 -12.95 -13.27 -15.88
C LYS A 148 -12.66 -14.76 -16.05
N SER A 149 -13.61 -15.64 -15.71
CA SER A 149 -13.42 -17.09 -15.84
C SER A 149 -13.30 -17.54 -17.30
N ASN A 150 -13.99 -16.87 -18.21
CA ASN A 150 -14.01 -17.20 -19.64
C ASN A 150 -13.02 -16.36 -20.45
N HIS A 151 -12.19 -15.53 -19.82
CA HIS A 151 -11.35 -14.60 -20.54
C HIS A 151 -10.19 -15.34 -21.19
N VAL A 152 -10.24 -15.45 -22.52
CA VAL A 152 -9.03 -15.71 -23.30
C VAL A 152 -8.20 -14.43 -23.23
N ASN A 153 -7.08 -14.49 -22.49
CA ASN A 153 -6.14 -13.38 -22.41
C ASN A 153 -5.75 -12.98 -23.84
N PRO A 154 -5.81 -11.69 -24.23
CA PRO A 154 -5.13 -11.23 -25.42
C PRO A 154 -3.64 -11.42 -25.15
N SER A 155 -3.09 -12.57 -25.54
CA SER A 155 -1.66 -12.81 -25.46
C SER A 155 -0.99 -11.81 -26.38
N SER A 156 0.02 -11.09 -25.86
CA SER A 156 0.96 -10.39 -26.73
C SER A 156 1.40 -11.37 -27.81
N PRO A 157 1.26 -11.03 -29.10
CA PRO A 157 1.60 -11.96 -30.16
C PRO A 157 3.04 -12.44 -29.97
N SER A 158 3.24 -13.75 -30.01
CA SER A 158 4.58 -14.33 -30.01
C SER A 158 5.39 -13.72 -31.14
N GLY A 159 6.69 -13.50 -30.92
CA GLY A 159 7.57 -12.96 -31.94
C GLY A 159 7.49 -13.81 -33.22
N ILE A 160 7.55 -13.16 -34.37
CA ILE A 160 7.41 -13.81 -35.69
C ILE A 160 8.76 -14.34 -36.24
N GLY A 161 9.65 -14.77 -35.34
CA GLY A 161 10.97 -15.33 -35.70
C GLY A 161 12.06 -14.31 -36.08
N VAL A 162 11.73 -13.02 -36.21
CA VAL A 162 12.71 -11.94 -36.48
C VAL A 162 12.88 -10.96 -35.31
N ASN A 163 12.14 -11.16 -34.22
CA ASN A 163 12.16 -10.27 -33.06
C ASN A 163 13.22 -10.73 -32.05
N ALA A 164 14.04 -9.80 -31.56
CA ALA A 164 14.83 -10.01 -30.36
C ALA A 164 13.94 -9.99 -29.11
N ASN A 165 14.38 -10.63 -28.02
CA ASN A 165 13.66 -10.61 -26.76
C ASN A 165 13.98 -9.34 -25.96
N CYS A 166 12.94 -8.79 -25.31
CA CYS A 166 13.08 -7.77 -24.28
C CYS A 166 13.85 -8.33 -23.08
N GLN A 167 14.84 -7.58 -22.60
CA GLN A 167 15.68 -8.01 -21.48
C GLN A 167 14.97 -7.99 -20.12
N TYR A 168 13.83 -7.30 -20.00
CA TYR A 168 13.03 -7.28 -18.76
C TYR A 168 11.89 -8.28 -18.75
N THR A 169 11.14 -8.37 -19.86
CA THR A 169 9.85 -9.11 -19.89
C THR A 169 9.91 -10.39 -20.72
N GLY A 170 10.95 -10.60 -21.52
CA GLY A 170 11.02 -11.70 -22.49
C GLY A 170 10.07 -11.57 -23.69
N LEU A 171 9.19 -10.56 -23.69
CA LEU A 171 8.33 -10.24 -24.83
C LEU A 171 9.16 -9.74 -26.04
N PRO A 172 8.62 -9.77 -27.27
CA PRO A 172 9.28 -9.17 -28.43
C PRO A 172 9.70 -7.72 -28.17
N ALA A 173 10.98 -7.42 -28.41
CA ALA A 173 11.51 -6.07 -28.31
C ALA A 173 10.95 -5.21 -29.46
N SER A 174 10.53 -3.99 -29.14
CA SER A 174 10.04 -3.00 -30.11
C SER A 174 11.03 -1.87 -30.34
N GLU A 175 11.92 -1.62 -29.39
CA GLU A 175 12.91 -0.55 -29.45
C GLU A 175 14.14 -0.88 -28.60
N THR A 176 15.16 -0.04 -28.75
CA THR A 176 16.42 -0.14 -28.03
C THR A 176 16.71 1.20 -27.39
N ILE A 177 17.08 1.19 -26.10
CA ILE A 177 17.37 2.41 -25.33
C ILE A 177 18.75 2.29 -24.68
N GLN A 178 19.31 3.43 -24.25
CA GLN A 178 20.51 3.47 -23.43
C GLN A 178 20.12 3.50 -21.95
N ASP A 179 20.59 2.53 -21.17
CA ASP A 179 20.45 2.49 -19.71
C ASP A 179 21.84 2.25 -19.10
N ASP A 180 22.30 3.19 -18.27
CA ASP A 180 23.62 3.17 -17.63
C ASP A 180 24.80 2.93 -18.62
N GLY A 181 24.74 3.59 -19.78
CA GLY A 181 25.74 3.48 -20.84
C GLY A 181 25.72 2.14 -21.60
N LYS A 182 24.73 1.28 -21.34
CA LYS A 182 24.52 0.02 -22.06
C LYS A 182 23.29 0.12 -22.93
N GLU A 183 23.43 -0.44 -24.12
CA GLU A 183 22.31 -0.59 -25.04
C GLU A 183 21.43 -1.77 -24.60
N ILE A 184 20.15 -1.49 -24.31
CA ILE A 184 19.19 -2.49 -23.85
C ILE A 184 17.95 -2.54 -24.74
N ARG A 185 17.48 -3.77 -25.01
CA ARG A 185 16.31 -4.05 -25.85
C ARG A 185 15.07 -4.17 -24.98
N ILE A 186 14.03 -3.42 -25.31
CA ILE A 186 12.82 -3.33 -24.50
C ILE A 186 11.55 -3.56 -25.31
N SER A 187 10.55 -4.15 -24.66
CA SER A 187 9.22 -4.36 -25.25
C SER A 187 8.40 -3.08 -25.25
N ARG A 188 7.32 -3.05 -26.02
CA ARG A 188 6.39 -1.91 -26.07
C ARG A 188 5.79 -1.58 -24.71
N GLU A 189 5.53 -2.60 -23.88
CA GLU A 189 5.07 -2.41 -22.51
C GLU A 189 6.09 -1.64 -21.65
N VAL A 190 7.36 -2.05 -21.70
CA VAL A 190 8.43 -1.39 -20.93
C VAL A 190 8.65 0.03 -21.43
N SER A 191 8.64 0.21 -22.75
CA SER A 191 8.71 1.52 -23.41
C SER A 191 7.62 2.46 -22.90
N SER A 192 6.35 2.04 -22.94
CA SER A 192 5.22 2.82 -22.44
C SER A 192 5.41 3.21 -20.98
N LYS A 193 5.82 2.26 -20.12
CA LYS A 193 6.08 2.54 -18.69
C LYS A 193 7.18 3.59 -18.52
N LEU A 194 8.31 3.46 -19.20
CA LEU A 194 9.42 4.40 -19.10
C LEU A 194 9.06 5.80 -19.64
N ASN A 195 8.32 5.86 -20.76
CA ASN A 195 7.84 7.13 -21.33
C ASN A 195 6.88 7.85 -20.37
N PHE A 196 6.05 7.10 -19.64
CA PHE A 196 5.11 7.68 -18.68
C PHE A 196 5.73 8.03 -17.32
N PHE A 197 6.97 7.60 -17.05
CA PHE A 197 7.66 7.83 -15.77
C PHE A 197 7.67 9.30 -15.35
N ARG A 198 8.03 10.22 -16.26
CA ARG A 198 8.14 11.65 -15.92
C ARG A 198 6.79 12.25 -15.54
N ALA A 199 5.75 11.96 -16.32
CA ALA A 199 4.38 12.43 -16.02
C ALA A 199 3.90 11.87 -14.66
N ALA A 200 4.13 10.58 -14.41
CA ALA A 200 3.80 9.95 -13.14
C ALA A 200 4.56 10.56 -11.94
N ASN A 201 5.85 10.84 -12.12
CA ASN A 201 6.69 11.45 -11.08
C ASN A 201 6.23 12.87 -10.78
N ASN A 202 6.01 13.70 -11.80
CA ASN A 202 5.55 15.07 -11.63
C ASN A 202 4.21 15.13 -10.92
N ARG A 203 3.26 14.27 -11.28
CA ARG A 203 1.96 14.18 -10.57
C ARG A 203 2.13 13.86 -9.08
N LEU A 204 3.06 12.96 -8.73
CA LEU A 204 3.37 12.65 -7.34
C LEU A 204 3.99 13.86 -6.61
N LEU A 205 4.91 14.57 -7.26
CA LEU A 205 5.50 15.80 -6.74
C LEU A 205 4.45 16.89 -6.51
N ASP A 206 3.57 17.15 -7.49
CA ASP A 206 2.52 18.15 -7.41
C ASP A 206 1.49 17.84 -6.31
N ASN A 207 1.19 16.55 -6.14
CA ASN A 207 0.27 16.11 -5.10
C ASN A 207 0.87 16.31 -3.70
N PHE A 208 2.16 16.06 -3.49
CA PHE A 208 2.71 15.93 -2.13
C PHE A 208 3.87 16.86 -1.76
N LEU A 209 4.70 17.35 -2.69
CA LEU A 209 5.89 18.17 -2.41
C LEU A 209 5.81 19.61 -2.92
N ASN A 210 5.35 19.85 -4.15
CA ASN A 210 5.44 21.16 -4.83
C ASN A 210 4.46 22.24 -4.29
N LYS A 211 3.89 22.05 -3.10
CA LYS A 211 2.98 23.02 -2.47
C LYS A 211 3.71 24.07 -1.64
N ASP A 212 4.95 23.81 -1.22
CA ASP A 212 5.78 24.77 -0.46
C ASP A 212 7.00 25.19 -1.29
N LYS A 213 7.31 26.49 -1.36
CA LYS A 213 8.44 27.03 -2.12
C LYS A 213 9.79 26.47 -1.66
N ARG A 214 9.87 26.00 -0.40
CA ARG A 214 11.09 25.48 0.23
C ARG A 214 11.53 24.10 -0.27
N ASP A 215 10.62 23.35 -0.89
CA ASP A 215 10.87 21.96 -1.30
C ASP A 215 10.92 21.79 -2.84
N THR A 216 11.05 22.89 -3.58
CA THR A 216 11.03 22.94 -5.06
C THR A 216 12.19 22.18 -5.74
N ASN A 217 13.27 21.87 -5.01
CA ASN A 217 14.41 21.07 -5.49
C ASN A 217 14.40 19.63 -4.98
N LEU A 218 13.36 19.20 -4.26
CA LEU A 218 13.24 17.82 -3.79
C LEU A 218 12.55 16.93 -4.81
N ASP A 219 13.04 15.71 -4.93
CA ASP A 219 12.47 14.64 -5.71
C ASP A 219 12.32 13.37 -4.85
N PHE A 220 11.65 12.36 -5.37
CA PHE A 220 11.57 11.04 -4.75
C PHE A 220 12.62 10.10 -5.35
N VAL A 221 13.14 9.17 -4.54
CA VAL A 221 14.04 8.11 -5.03
C VAL A 221 13.39 7.33 -6.18
N TYR A 222 14.13 7.04 -7.25
CA TYR A 222 13.62 6.23 -8.37
C TYR A 222 14.60 5.13 -8.79
N ASN A 223 15.67 4.91 -8.02
CA ASN A 223 16.53 3.74 -8.11
C ASN A 223 16.73 3.17 -6.69
N ALA A 224 16.49 1.86 -6.51
CA ALA A 224 16.60 1.20 -5.21
C ALA A 224 18.00 1.30 -4.59
N ASN A 225 19.06 1.41 -5.42
CA ASN A 225 20.43 1.59 -4.95
C ASN A 225 20.69 2.97 -4.32
N GLU A 226 19.72 3.90 -4.39
CA GLU A 226 19.77 5.19 -3.71
C GLU A 226 19.30 5.09 -2.24
N PHE A 227 18.80 3.93 -1.81
CA PHE A 227 18.53 3.65 -0.39
C PHE A 227 19.79 3.13 0.32
N GLY A 228 19.92 3.44 1.62
CA GLY A 228 21.06 3.05 2.44
C GLY A 228 22.30 3.94 2.28
N SER A 229 23.38 3.55 2.96
CA SER A 229 24.68 4.24 2.94
C SER A 229 25.67 3.45 2.09
N LYS A 230 26.59 4.12 1.37
CA LYS A 230 27.55 3.47 0.45
C LYS A 230 28.47 2.42 1.10
N ASP A 231 28.63 2.48 2.42
CA ASP A 231 29.57 1.64 3.19
C ASP A 231 28.87 0.60 4.10
N GLU A 232 27.53 0.53 4.07
CA GLU A 232 26.73 -0.44 4.83
C GLU A 232 25.88 -1.29 3.87
N SER A 233 25.44 -2.48 4.31
CA SER A 233 24.45 -3.25 3.56
C SER A 233 23.17 -2.43 3.39
N SER A 234 22.89 -1.93 2.18
CA SER A 234 21.68 -1.16 1.90
C SER A 234 20.43 -2.04 1.95
N TYR A 235 19.50 -1.66 2.82
CA TYR A 235 18.17 -2.24 2.90
C TYR A 235 17.11 -1.22 2.46
N MET A 236 16.05 -1.73 1.87
CA MET A 236 14.82 -1.01 1.58
C MET A 236 13.65 -1.70 2.27
N ALA A 237 12.68 -0.91 2.70
CA ALA A 237 11.40 -1.41 3.16
C ALA A 237 10.38 -1.27 2.03
N VAL A 238 9.71 -2.36 1.70
CA VAL A 238 8.52 -2.40 0.84
C VAL A 238 7.32 -2.57 1.75
N VAL A 239 6.41 -1.60 1.70
CA VAL A 239 5.28 -1.51 2.61
C VAL A 239 4.00 -1.55 1.81
N HIS A 240 3.09 -2.43 2.20
CA HIS A 240 1.73 -2.47 1.67
C HIS A 240 0.74 -2.25 2.82
N ILE A 241 -0.16 -1.29 2.65
CA ILE A 241 -1.23 -0.92 3.58
C ILE A 241 -2.56 -1.07 2.86
N ASP A 242 -3.49 -1.77 3.47
CA ASP A 242 -4.79 -2.14 2.89
C ASP A 242 -5.91 -1.87 3.89
N GLY A 243 -7.04 -1.35 3.41
CA GLY A 243 -8.22 -1.07 4.22
C GLY A 243 -8.97 -2.35 4.59
N ASN A 244 -9.35 -2.48 5.86
CA ASN A 244 -10.07 -3.66 6.34
C ASN A 244 -11.54 -3.61 5.89
N GLY A 245 -11.96 -4.60 5.11
CA GLY A 245 -13.38 -4.82 4.79
C GLY A 245 -14.02 -3.73 3.92
N MET A 246 -13.24 -2.94 3.18
CA MET A 246 -13.74 -1.77 2.45
C MET A 246 -14.79 -2.12 1.39
N GLY A 247 -14.65 -3.23 0.67
CA GLY A 247 -15.68 -3.68 -0.28
C GLY A 247 -17.02 -4.00 0.40
N LYS A 248 -16.98 -4.62 1.58
CA LYS A 248 -18.19 -4.90 2.38
C LYS A 248 -18.78 -3.60 2.92
N ARG A 249 -17.94 -2.67 3.38
CA ARG A 249 -18.35 -1.36 3.89
C ARG A 249 -19.05 -0.51 2.83
N ILE A 250 -18.49 -0.43 1.62
CA ILE A 250 -19.11 0.27 0.47
C ILE A 250 -20.47 -0.36 0.17
N LYS A 251 -20.55 -1.70 0.15
CA LYS A 251 -21.79 -2.42 -0.08
C LYS A 251 -22.85 -2.06 0.97
N GLU A 252 -22.55 -2.23 2.26
CA GLU A 252 -23.49 -1.98 3.36
C GLU A 252 -23.95 -0.52 3.43
N TYR A 253 -23.06 0.43 3.13
CA TYR A 253 -23.43 1.84 3.04
C TYR A 253 -24.37 2.10 1.86
N SER A 254 -24.07 1.54 0.69
CA SER A 254 -24.89 1.71 -0.50
C SER A 254 -26.26 1.02 -0.42
N GLU A 255 -26.37 -0.12 0.26
CA GLU A 255 -27.63 -0.86 0.45
C GLU A 255 -28.65 -0.09 1.30
N LYS A 256 -28.20 0.81 2.18
CA LYS A 256 -29.08 1.69 2.97
C LYS A 256 -29.82 2.71 2.10
N HIS A 257 -29.26 3.03 0.93
CA HIS A 257 -29.77 4.04 -0.01
C HIS A 257 -30.33 3.43 -1.30
N LYS A 258 -30.58 2.11 -1.34
CA LYS A 258 -31.02 1.39 -2.54
C LYS A 258 -32.41 1.77 -3.06
N ASN A 259 -33.24 2.37 -2.20
CA ASN A 259 -34.62 2.70 -2.55
C ASN A 259 -34.71 3.91 -3.49
N ASP A 260 -33.62 4.69 -3.62
CA ASP A 260 -33.53 5.83 -4.51
C ASP A 260 -32.21 5.76 -5.31
N ASN A 261 -32.32 5.69 -6.63
CA ASN A 261 -31.18 5.59 -7.53
C ASN A 261 -30.22 6.79 -7.42
N ARG A 262 -30.67 7.97 -7.01
CA ARG A 262 -29.81 9.15 -6.76
C ARG A 262 -29.19 9.15 -5.39
N GLU A 263 -29.92 8.77 -4.36
CA GLU A 263 -29.29 8.60 -3.04
C GLU A 263 -28.18 7.54 -3.10
N TYR A 264 -28.41 6.43 -3.81
CA TYR A 264 -27.39 5.42 -4.08
C TYR A 264 -26.12 6.02 -4.72
N ILE A 265 -26.26 6.76 -5.84
CA ILE A 265 -25.09 7.36 -6.51
C ILE A 265 -24.37 8.35 -5.61
N ASN A 266 -25.12 9.24 -4.94
CA ASN A 266 -24.53 10.26 -4.07
C ASN A 266 -23.81 9.64 -2.88
N SER A 267 -24.35 8.56 -2.31
CA SER A 267 -23.73 7.82 -1.20
C SER A 267 -22.39 7.21 -1.63
N ILE A 268 -22.33 6.51 -2.77
CA ILE A 268 -21.08 5.91 -3.26
C ILE A 268 -20.03 6.98 -3.59
N ARG A 269 -20.43 8.07 -4.24
CA ARG A 269 -19.54 9.20 -4.55
C ARG A 269 -18.96 9.81 -3.27
N SER A 270 -19.83 10.12 -2.32
CA SER A 270 -19.45 10.71 -1.04
C SER A 270 -18.46 9.81 -0.28
N LEU A 271 -18.78 8.52 -0.16
CA LEU A 271 -17.90 7.57 0.52
C LEU A 271 -16.55 7.43 -0.20
N SER A 272 -16.55 7.23 -1.51
CA SER A 272 -15.32 7.08 -2.30
C SER A 272 -14.42 8.31 -2.22
N ASN A 273 -15.00 9.52 -2.27
CA ASN A 273 -14.25 10.77 -2.12
C ASN A 273 -13.68 10.90 -0.71
N SER A 274 -14.47 10.60 0.33
CA SER A 274 -13.97 10.65 1.72
C SER A 274 -12.81 9.68 1.96
N ILE A 275 -12.83 8.48 1.36
CA ILE A 275 -11.73 7.50 1.44
C ILE A 275 -10.47 8.09 0.81
N LYS A 276 -10.59 8.60 -0.42
CA LYS A 276 -9.47 9.19 -1.15
C LYS A 276 -8.86 10.37 -0.40
N GLU A 277 -9.68 11.30 0.08
CA GLU A 277 -9.22 12.47 0.84
C GLU A 277 -8.49 12.07 2.13
N THR A 278 -9.03 11.08 2.85
CA THR A 278 -8.42 10.55 4.08
C THR A 278 -7.05 9.93 3.80
N SER A 279 -6.94 9.12 2.76
CA SER A 279 -5.68 8.49 2.34
C SER A 279 -4.65 9.51 1.86
N ASP A 280 -5.05 10.45 0.99
CA ASP A 280 -4.18 11.52 0.49
C ASP A 280 -3.67 12.40 1.63
N LYS A 281 -4.53 12.69 2.61
CA LYS A 281 -4.16 13.42 3.84
C LYS A 281 -3.14 12.62 4.66
N ALA A 282 -3.35 11.31 4.87
CA ALA A 282 -2.43 10.47 5.64
C ALA A 282 -1.04 10.39 5.00
N VAL A 283 -0.96 10.21 3.68
CA VAL A 283 0.31 10.23 2.93
C VAL A 283 0.99 11.59 3.03
N ARG A 284 0.23 12.69 2.83
CA ARG A 284 0.75 14.05 2.94
C ARG A 284 1.34 14.33 4.33
N THR A 285 0.60 14.00 5.40
CA THR A 285 1.07 14.18 6.77
C THR A 285 2.32 13.35 7.06
N THR A 286 2.42 12.14 6.50
CA THR A 286 3.61 11.28 6.65
C THR A 286 4.83 11.92 5.98
N ILE A 287 4.68 12.46 4.77
CA ILE A 287 5.75 13.16 4.07
C ILE A 287 6.15 14.44 4.82
N SER A 288 5.18 15.22 5.31
CA SER A 288 5.45 16.40 6.13
C SER A 288 6.24 16.03 7.39
N LYS A 289 5.85 14.96 8.10
CA LYS A 289 6.58 14.49 9.29
C LYS A 289 8.01 14.07 8.95
N LEU A 290 8.19 13.39 7.82
CA LEU A 290 9.51 13.00 7.33
C LEU A 290 10.39 14.23 7.06
N LEU A 291 9.84 15.26 6.40
CA LEU A 291 10.53 16.51 6.11
C LEU A 291 10.82 17.33 7.38
N GLU A 292 9.94 17.31 8.38
CA GLU A 292 10.16 17.97 9.67
C GLU A 292 11.30 17.31 10.46
N SER A 293 11.45 15.99 10.32
CA SER A 293 12.52 15.22 10.98
C SER A 293 13.90 15.33 10.32
N ARG A 294 14.05 16.22 9.32
CA ARG A 294 15.31 16.44 8.61
C ARG A 294 16.22 17.39 9.39
N GLU A 295 17.46 16.99 9.54
CA GLU A 295 18.50 17.77 10.21
C GLU A 295 19.67 17.99 9.26
N TYR A 296 20.16 19.23 9.21
CA TYR A 296 21.37 19.57 8.45
C TYR A 296 22.57 19.54 9.38
N LYS A 297 23.47 18.58 9.17
CA LYS A 297 24.70 18.43 9.95
C LYS A 297 25.85 18.06 9.03
N ASP A 298 27.00 18.71 9.20
CA ASP A 298 28.22 18.44 8.42
C ASP A 298 28.02 18.51 6.90
N GLY A 299 27.19 19.44 6.43
CA GLY A 299 26.88 19.61 5.00
C GLY A 299 25.98 18.53 4.41
N LYS A 300 25.42 17.63 5.23
CA LYS A 300 24.52 16.55 4.82
C LYS A 300 23.15 16.70 5.49
N CYS A 301 22.09 16.39 4.75
CA CYS A 301 20.75 16.28 5.31
C CYS A 301 20.54 14.84 5.81
N LYS A 302 20.08 14.68 7.05
CA LYS A 302 19.83 13.37 7.66
C LYS A 302 18.44 13.32 8.28
N ILE A 303 17.83 12.13 8.26
CA ILE A 303 16.57 11.84 8.94
C ILE A 303 16.87 11.03 10.19
N GLY A 304 16.40 11.51 11.35
CA GLY A 304 16.66 10.89 12.65
C GLY A 304 18.16 10.74 12.95
N GLY A 305 18.98 11.68 12.46
CA GLY A 305 20.44 11.71 12.62
C GLY A 305 21.24 10.65 11.84
N ILE A 306 20.56 9.70 11.16
CA ILE A 306 21.20 8.50 10.61
C ILE A 306 21.02 8.39 9.08
N VAL A 307 19.79 8.55 8.58
CA VAL A 307 19.49 8.29 7.17
C VAL A 307 19.85 9.51 6.33
N GLU A 308 20.98 9.47 5.64
CA GLU A 308 21.47 10.56 4.80
C GLU A 308 20.67 10.65 3.50
N PHE A 309 20.33 11.86 3.08
CA PHE A 309 19.82 12.14 1.76
C PHE A 309 20.24 13.53 1.30
N GLN A 310 20.15 13.79 -0.01
CA GLN A 310 20.41 15.11 -0.60
C GLN A 310 19.10 15.67 -1.14
N ASN A 311 18.90 15.58 -2.44
CA ASN A 311 17.71 16.12 -3.11
C ASN A 311 16.63 15.07 -3.32
N LYS A 312 16.90 13.80 -2.97
CA LYS A 312 15.95 12.68 -3.14
C LYS A 312 15.52 12.14 -1.80
N LEU A 313 14.23 12.25 -1.51
CA LEU A 313 13.65 11.74 -0.28
C LEU A 313 13.79 10.21 -0.21
N PRO A 314 14.27 9.63 0.91
CA PRO A 314 14.42 8.19 1.10
C PRO A 314 13.07 7.50 1.37
N PHE A 315 12.03 7.93 0.67
CA PHE A 315 10.65 7.48 0.75
C PHE A 315 9.99 7.73 -0.60
N ARG A 316 9.10 6.84 -1.05
CA ARG A 316 8.35 7.00 -2.28
C ARG A 316 7.04 6.21 -2.28
N PRO A 317 5.89 6.88 -2.39
CA PRO A 317 4.63 6.24 -2.75
C PRO A 317 4.70 5.67 -4.18
N ILE A 318 4.22 4.44 -4.36
CA ILE A 318 4.04 3.81 -5.68
C ILE A 318 2.55 3.67 -5.99
N ILE A 319 1.77 3.14 -5.04
CA ILE A 319 0.30 3.08 -5.10
C ILE A 319 -0.22 3.96 -3.95
N TYR A 320 -1.17 4.84 -4.24
CA TYR A 320 -1.71 5.80 -3.26
C TYR A 320 -3.14 6.20 -3.65
N GLY A 321 -4.05 5.25 -3.79
CA GLY A 321 -5.39 5.53 -4.30
C GLY A 321 -6.47 4.66 -3.65
N GLY A 322 -7.51 5.30 -3.13
CA GLY A 322 -8.53 4.61 -2.36
C GLY A 322 -7.97 4.18 -1.01
N ASP A 323 -8.13 2.92 -0.66
CA ASP A 323 -7.70 2.29 0.59
C ASP A 323 -6.40 1.46 0.47
N ASP A 324 -5.88 1.27 -0.73
CA ASP A 324 -4.59 0.61 -1.00
C ASP A 324 -3.47 1.67 -1.11
N ILE A 325 -2.48 1.55 -0.22
CA ILE A 325 -1.28 2.37 -0.22
C ILE A 325 -0.07 1.44 -0.22
N THR A 326 0.78 1.57 -1.24
CA THR A 326 2.04 0.85 -1.32
C THR A 326 3.17 1.84 -1.53
N PHE A 327 4.20 1.78 -0.68
CA PHE A 327 5.36 2.67 -0.78
C PHE A 327 6.66 1.92 -0.51
N VAL A 328 7.76 2.55 -0.90
CA VAL A 328 9.13 2.09 -0.65
C VAL A 328 9.90 3.16 0.11
N CYS A 329 10.81 2.76 0.99
CA CYS A 329 11.67 3.70 1.71
C CYS A 329 12.98 3.03 2.15
N ASP A 330 13.89 3.80 2.73
CA ASP A 330 15.06 3.23 3.42
C ASP A 330 14.60 2.24 4.51
N GLY A 331 15.25 1.08 4.56
CA GLY A 331 14.85 -0.03 5.44
C GLY A 331 14.72 0.38 6.91
N ARG A 332 15.54 1.34 7.36
CA ARG A 332 15.55 1.84 8.74
C ARG A 332 14.35 2.72 9.10
N LEU A 333 13.66 3.26 8.08
CA LEU A 333 12.48 4.11 8.24
C LEU A 333 11.18 3.30 8.11
N GLY A 334 11.23 2.11 7.50
CA GLY A 334 10.07 1.32 7.12
C GLY A 334 9.06 1.10 8.24
N LEU A 335 9.52 0.58 9.38
CA LEU A 335 8.65 0.30 10.52
C LEU A 335 7.94 1.57 11.04
N ASN A 336 8.69 2.64 11.27
CA ASN A 336 8.13 3.87 11.85
C ASN A 336 7.22 4.63 10.88
N LEU A 337 7.60 4.74 9.60
CA LEU A 337 6.76 5.40 8.60
C LEU A 337 5.46 4.64 8.37
N SER A 338 5.52 3.31 8.34
CA SER A 338 4.33 2.47 8.19
C SER A 338 3.35 2.66 9.34
N THR A 339 3.85 2.59 10.58
CA THR A 339 3.00 2.78 11.75
C THR A 339 2.47 4.21 11.85
N PHE A 340 3.30 5.21 11.54
CA PHE A 340 2.85 6.60 11.54
C PHE A 340 1.73 6.82 10.51
N LEU A 341 1.91 6.37 9.27
CA LEU A 341 0.90 6.47 8.22
C LEU A 341 -0.38 5.72 8.62
N LEU A 342 -0.24 4.48 9.10
CA LEU A 342 -1.38 3.67 9.53
C LEU A 342 -2.17 4.37 10.65
N ARG A 343 -1.50 4.97 11.63
CA ARG A 343 -2.15 5.77 12.69
C ARG A 343 -2.87 7.00 12.16
N GLN A 344 -2.31 7.69 11.15
CA GLN A 344 -2.98 8.82 10.51
C GLN A 344 -4.23 8.35 9.75
N LEU A 345 -4.16 7.22 9.04
CA LEU A 345 -5.28 6.67 8.29
C LEU A 345 -6.43 6.25 9.21
N THR A 346 -6.11 5.68 10.37
CA THR A 346 -7.08 5.04 11.28
C THR A 346 -7.45 5.92 12.48
N ALA A 347 -7.14 7.22 12.44
CA ALA A 347 -7.45 8.14 13.53
C ALA A 347 -8.98 8.32 13.67
N GLU A 348 -9.47 8.37 14.91
CA GLU A 348 -10.92 8.49 15.21
C GLU A 348 -11.55 9.77 14.67
N ASP A 349 -10.77 10.84 14.53
CA ASP A 349 -11.21 12.12 13.97
C ASP A 349 -11.35 12.08 12.44
N ASN A 350 -10.76 11.10 11.76
CA ASN A 350 -10.85 10.93 10.32
C ASN A 350 -12.05 10.02 9.97
N LYS A 351 -13.25 10.45 10.35
CA LYS A 351 -14.50 9.76 10.01
C LYS A 351 -14.81 9.93 8.52
N LEU A 352 -15.20 8.84 7.87
CA LEU A 352 -15.71 8.86 6.51
C LEU A 352 -17.17 9.32 6.48
N SER A 353 -17.74 9.43 5.27
CA SER A 353 -19.14 9.85 5.06
C SER A 353 -20.19 8.93 5.71
N ASP A 354 -19.80 7.73 6.13
CA ASP A 354 -20.66 6.81 6.88
C ASP A 354 -20.54 6.96 8.41
N GLY A 355 -19.72 7.92 8.88
CA GLY A 355 -19.57 8.27 10.29
C GLY A 355 -18.53 7.46 11.07
N ALA A 356 -17.79 6.56 10.43
CA ALA A 356 -16.76 5.73 11.09
C ALA A 356 -15.35 5.96 10.49
N PRO A 357 -14.28 5.80 11.28
CA PRO A 357 -12.91 5.85 10.75
C PRO A 357 -12.60 4.60 9.90
N ILE A 358 -11.51 4.66 9.14
CA ILE A 358 -10.95 3.48 8.46
C ILE A 358 -10.25 2.60 9.49
N SER A 359 -10.42 1.28 9.39
CA SER A 359 -9.47 0.33 9.96
C SER A 359 -8.63 -0.25 8.83
N ALA A 360 -7.36 -0.51 9.09
CA ALA A 360 -6.43 -0.92 8.06
C ALA A 360 -5.35 -1.86 8.62
N ARG A 361 -4.60 -2.47 7.72
CA ARG A 361 -3.51 -3.39 8.06
C ARG A 361 -2.28 -3.06 7.25
N ALA A 362 -1.11 -3.32 7.81
CA ALA A 362 0.17 -3.07 7.16
C ALA A 362 1.04 -4.32 7.16
N GLY A 363 1.65 -4.61 6.00
CA GLY A 363 2.68 -5.62 5.84
C GLY A 363 3.98 -5.00 5.35
N ILE A 364 5.09 -5.31 6.03
CA ILE A 364 6.38 -4.64 5.80
C ILE A 364 7.47 -5.67 5.52
N ALA A 365 7.95 -5.70 4.28
CA ALA A 365 9.11 -6.50 3.89
C ALA A 365 10.37 -5.64 3.91
N ILE A 366 11.32 -5.96 4.79
CA ILE A 366 12.62 -5.29 4.86
C ILE A 366 13.64 -6.18 4.18
N VAL A 367 14.16 -5.72 3.03
CA VAL A 367 14.95 -6.53 2.10
C VAL A 367 16.18 -5.77 1.62
N LYS A 368 17.19 -6.47 1.09
CA LYS A 368 18.33 -5.82 0.42
C LYS A 368 17.86 -5.07 -0.83
N THR A 369 18.52 -3.98 -1.20
CA THR A 369 18.12 -3.13 -2.35
C THR A 369 18.09 -3.84 -3.71
N HIS A 370 18.87 -4.91 -3.89
CA HIS A 370 18.87 -5.74 -5.10
C HIS A 370 17.91 -6.93 -5.02
N TYR A 371 17.15 -7.06 -3.94
CA TYR A 371 16.16 -8.12 -3.79
C TYR A 371 15.07 -7.96 -4.87
N PRO A 372 14.61 -9.05 -5.51
CA PRO A 372 13.56 -8.96 -6.53
C PRO A 372 12.30 -8.26 -6.00
N PHE A 373 11.95 -7.12 -6.60
CA PHE A 373 10.91 -6.23 -6.13
C PHE A 373 9.54 -6.91 -6.08
N TYR A 374 9.22 -7.71 -7.09
CA TYR A 374 8.00 -8.53 -7.12
C TYR A 374 7.90 -9.46 -5.90
N GLN A 375 9.01 -10.08 -5.49
CA GLN A 375 9.03 -10.96 -4.32
C GLN A 375 8.88 -10.17 -3.03
N ALA A 376 9.44 -8.96 -2.95
CA ALA A 376 9.30 -8.10 -1.78
C ALA A 376 7.84 -7.64 -1.59
N ILE A 377 7.17 -7.27 -2.68
CA ILE A 377 5.73 -6.96 -2.67
C ILE A 377 4.90 -8.18 -2.27
N LYS A 378 5.19 -9.36 -2.84
CA LYS A 378 4.50 -10.59 -2.46
C LYS A 378 4.66 -10.90 -0.97
N LEU A 379 5.86 -10.70 -0.42
CA LEU A 379 6.13 -10.84 1.01
C LEU A 379 5.34 -9.81 1.83
N ALA A 380 5.34 -8.53 1.44
CA ALA A 380 4.56 -7.49 2.10
C ALA A 380 3.05 -7.82 2.12
N ASN A 381 2.49 -8.31 1.01
CA ASN A 381 1.10 -8.76 0.92
C ASN A 381 0.83 -9.94 1.86
N ASN A 382 1.72 -10.95 1.90
CA ASN A 382 1.57 -12.09 2.80
C ASN A 382 1.58 -11.66 4.28
N LEU A 383 2.41 -10.67 4.63
CA LEU A 383 2.46 -10.10 5.98
C LEU A 383 1.16 -9.33 6.31
N ALA A 384 0.61 -8.59 5.35
CA ALA A 384 -0.71 -7.95 5.52
C ALA A 384 -1.84 -8.98 5.71
N GLU A 385 -1.80 -10.14 5.03
CA GLU A 385 -2.71 -11.26 5.28
C GLU A 385 -2.50 -11.91 6.65
N SER A 386 -1.27 -11.99 7.14
CA SER A 386 -0.98 -12.43 8.51
C SER A 386 -1.59 -11.47 9.54
N ALA A 387 -1.43 -10.16 9.35
CA ALA A 387 -2.06 -9.14 10.19
C ALA A 387 -3.59 -9.24 10.19
N LYS A 388 -4.21 -9.50 9.03
CA LYS A 388 -5.66 -9.73 8.94
C LYS A 388 -6.13 -10.98 9.66
N SER A 389 -5.36 -12.07 9.57
CA SER A 389 -5.66 -13.29 10.32
C SER A 389 -5.68 -13.00 11.82
N HIS A 390 -4.72 -12.21 12.31
CA HIS A 390 -4.69 -11.79 13.71
C HIS A 390 -5.86 -10.86 14.10
N ILE A 391 -6.23 -9.91 13.23
CA ILE A 391 -7.42 -9.06 13.44
C ILE A 391 -8.67 -9.94 13.59
N ASN A 392 -8.88 -10.92 12.71
CA ASN A 392 -10.03 -11.80 12.76
C ASN A 392 -10.09 -12.63 14.06
N GLU A 393 -8.94 -13.04 14.62
CA GLU A 393 -8.89 -13.73 15.92
C GLU A 393 -9.36 -12.81 17.06
N ILE A 394 -8.90 -11.56 17.06
CA ILE A 394 -9.28 -10.57 18.07
C ILE A 394 -10.76 -10.25 17.97
N GLU A 395 -11.28 -10.00 16.78
CA GLU A 395 -12.70 -9.66 16.56
C GLU A 395 -13.64 -10.81 16.96
N LYS A 396 -13.21 -12.07 16.78
CA LYS A 396 -13.94 -13.24 17.30
C LYS A 396 -13.97 -13.30 18.83
N SER A 397 -12.89 -12.87 19.47
CA SER A 397 -12.78 -12.86 20.93
C SER A 397 -13.44 -11.64 21.60
N SER A 398 -13.64 -10.55 20.86
CA SER A 398 -14.19 -9.30 21.37
C SER A 398 -15.08 -8.60 20.34
N CYS A 399 -16.40 -8.72 20.51
CA CYS A 399 -17.38 -8.10 19.62
C CYS A 399 -17.26 -6.57 19.54
N SER A 400 -16.71 -5.91 20.55
CA SER A 400 -16.53 -4.44 20.57
C SER A 400 -15.40 -3.96 19.66
N ALA A 401 -14.52 -4.86 19.24
CA ALA A 401 -13.37 -4.60 18.38
C ALA A 401 -13.67 -4.72 16.87
N ASN A 402 -14.83 -5.29 16.51
CA ASN A 402 -15.20 -5.61 15.13
C ASN A 402 -15.14 -4.38 14.20
N GLY A 403 -14.35 -4.46 13.14
CA GLY A 403 -14.15 -3.43 12.13
C GLY A 403 -13.31 -2.23 12.61
N LYS A 404 -12.72 -2.29 13.80
CA LYS A 404 -11.97 -1.16 14.42
C LYS A 404 -10.50 -1.47 14.68
N VAL A 405 -10.10 -2.73 14.59
CA VAL A 405 -8.71 -3.12 14.84
C VAL A 405 -7.85 -2.83 13.61
N SER A 406 -6.70 -2.24 13.86
CA SER A 406 -5.66 -2.07 12.86
C SER A 406 -4.39 -2.77 13.33
N ALA A 407 -3.71 -3.48 12.44
CA ALA A 407 -2.59 -4.34 12.80
C ALA A 407 -1.44 -4.23 11.79
N ILE A 408 -0.25 -4.56 12.26
CA ILE A 408 1.00 -4.47 11.51
C ILE A 408 1.78 -5.77 11.66
N ASP A 409 2.38 -6.20 10.56
CA ASP A 409 3.32 -7.32 10.55
C ASP A 409 4.52 -7.00 9.67
N TRP A 410 5.68 -7.56 10.01
CA TRP A 410 6.93 -7.33 9.29
C TRP A 410 7.82 -8.56 9.23
N HIS A 411 8.76 -8.55 8.30
CA HIS A 411 9.80 -9.56 8.21
C HIS A 411 11.09 -9.00 7.60
N PHE A 412 12.23 -9.42 8.14
CA PHE A 412 13.56 -9.11 7.64
C PHE A 412 14.02 -10.23 6.71
N ALA A 413 13.89 -10.05 5.40
CA ALA A 413 14.32 -11.07 4.45
C ALA A 413 15.80 -10.86 4.10
N SER A 414 16.66 -11.71 4.67
CA SER A 414 18.11 -11.70 4.43
C SER A 414 18.52 -12.55 3.23
N GLY A 415 17.66 -13.48 2.78
CA GLY A 415 17.88 -14.40 1.65
C GLY A 415 16.71 -14.44 0.65
N GLY A 416 16.98 -14.92 -0.58
CA GLY A 416 16.03 -14.96 -1.69
C GLY A 416 15.06 -16.16 -1.69
N VAL A 417 14.77 -16.73 -0.52
CA VAL A 417 13.96 -17.97 -0.42
C VAL A 417 12.50 -17.66 -0.71
N VAL A 418 11.94 -18.34 -1.72
CA VAL A 418 10.53 -18.22 -2.11
C VAL A 418 9.71 -19.25 -1.34
N GLU A 419 9.47 -18.98 -0.05
CA GLU A 419 8.62 -19.80 0.82
C GLU A 419 7.48 -18.96 1.43
N SER A 420 6.46 -19.64 1.96
CA SER A 420 5.42 -18.95 2.74
C SER A 420 6.01 -18.41 4.04
N ILE A 421 5.47 -17.28 4.51
CA ILE A 421 5.91 -16.68 5.78
C ILE A 421 5.68 -17.64 6.96
N ASP A 422 4.64 -18.47 6.91
CA ASP A 422 4.35 -19.46 7.94
C ASP A 422 5.44 -20.52 8.03
N ASN A 423 5.94 -21.02 6.89
CA ASN A 423 7.03 -22.01 6.87
C ASN A 423 8.36 -21.39 7.36
N ILE A 424 8.64 -20.15 6.96
CA ILE A 424 9.83 -19.42 7.43
C ILE A 424 9.75 -19.25 8.95
N ARG A 425 8.59 -18.82 9.47
CA ARG A 425 8.38 -18.64 10.91
C ARG A 425 8.46 -19.93 11.70
N GLU A 426 7.89 -21.01 11.17
CA GLU A 426 7.97 -22.32 11.82
C GLU A 426 9.42 -22.82 11.92
N ARG A 427 10.25 -22.56 10.90
CA ARG A 427 11.66 -22.95 10.93
C ARG A 427 12.54 -22.03 11.79
N GLU A 428 12.35 -20.72 11.70
CA GLU A 428 13.30 -19.73 12.21
C GLU A 428 12.88 -19.07 13.52
N TYR A 429 11.57 -19.07 13.79
CA TYR A 429 10.94 -18.39 14.91
C TYR A 429 10.18 -19.33 15.85
N THR A 430 10.11 -20.64 15.60
CA THR A 430 9.60 -21.63 16.55
C THR A 430 10.75 -22.36 17.24
N VAL A 431 10.69 -22.41 18.56
CA VAL A 431 11.61 -23.14 19.44
C VAL A 431 10.82 -24.04 20.39
N LYS A 432 11.51 -24.87 21.18
CA LYS A 432 10.87 -25.84 22.08
C LYS A 432 9.85 -25.20 23.03
N ASP A 433 10.16 -24.01 23.56
CA ASP A 433 9.34 -23.29 24.54
C ASP A 433 8.24 -22.41 23.92
N GLY A 434 8.18 -22.30 22.58
CA GLY A 434 7.14 -21.55 21.88
C GLY A 434 7.67 -20.75 20.69
N LYS A 435 7.08 -19.57 20.46
CA LYS A 435 7.37 -18.68 19.32
C LYS A 435 8.19 -17.48 19.76
N LEU A 436 9.27 -17.21 19.04
CA LEU A 436 10.15 -16.05 19.27
C LEU A 436 9.49 -14.74 18.87
N ASN A 437 8.56 -14.76 17.90
CA ASN A 437 7.96 -13.53 17.41
C ASN A 437 6.70 -13.11 18.19
N MET A 438 6.64 -11.83 18.55
CA MET A 438 5.44 -11.18 19.10
C MET A 438 4.49 -10.72 18.00
N ARG A 439 5.01 -10.38 16.81
CA ARG A 439 4.19 -9.97 15.65
C ARG A 439 3.28 -11.10 15.12
N PRO A 440 2.14 -10.79 14.48
CA PRO A 440 1.58 -9.45 14.19
C PRO A 440 1.18 -8.67 15.45
N LEU A 441 1.21 -7.33 15.37
CA LEU A 441 0.87 -6.43 16.48
C LEU A 441 -0.33 -5.56 16.14
N THR A 442 -1.16 -5.25 17.13
CA THR A 442 -2.21 -4.22 16.99
C THR A 442 -1.66 -2.82 17.21
N LEU A 443 -2.22 -1.82 16.53
CA LEU A 443 -1.84 -0.42 16.69
C LEU A 443 -2.26 0.18 18.03
N ARG A 444 -3.30 -0.37 18.66
CA ARG A 444 -3.81 0.02 19.97
C ARG A 444 -4.31 -1.24 20.66
N GLY A 445 -4.09 -1.35 21.96
CA GLY A 445 -4.63 -2.47 22.74
C GLY A 445 -6.15 -2.48 22.69
N SER A 446 -6.72 -3.58 22.19
CA SER A 446 -8.17 -3.78 22.11
C SER A 446 -8.77 -4.27 23.44
N THR A 447 -7.93 -4.85 24.30
CA THR A 447 -8.29 -5.33 25.65
C THR A 447 -7.19 -5.04 26.66
N LYS A 448 -7.52 -5.04 27.96
CA LYS A 448 -6.51 -4.84 29.04
C LYS A 448 -5.45 -5.96 29.11
N THR A 449 -5.74 -7.11 28.51
CA THR A 449 -4.89 -8.32 28.52
C THR A 449 -4.05 -8.46 27.25
N GLU A 450 -4.38 -7.73 26.20
CA GLU A 450 -3.61 -7.74 24.95
C GLU A 450 -2.33 -6.94 25.12
N TRP A 451 -1.21 -7.65 25.18
CA TRP A 451 0.13 -7.05 25.28
C TRP A 451 0.85 -6.94 23.94
N ARG A 452 0.37 -7.63 22.90
CA ARG A 452 0.97 -7.64 21.55
C ARG A 452 0.56 -6.40 20.76
N THR A 453 0.96 -5.24 21.27
CA THR A 453 0.65 -3.93 20.72
C THR A 453 1.89 -3.22 20.23
N TRP A 454 1.71 -2.28 19.30
CA TRP A 454 2.79 -1.42 18.83
C TRP A 454 3.38 -0.56 19.96
N GLU A 455 2.56 -0.06 20.89
CA GLU A 455 3.06 0.68 22.06
C GLU A 455 4.02 -0.16 22.89
N THR A 456 3.67 -1.43 23.14
CA THR A 456 4.53 -2.34 23.90
C THR A 456 5.87 -2.56 23.18
N PHE A 457 5.84 -2.73 21.85
CA PHE A 457 7.05 -2.83 21.04
C PHE A 457 7.91 -1.55 21.12
N LEU A 458 7.30 -0.37 21.06
CA LEU A 458 8.01 0.91 21.20
C LEU A 458 8.64 1.09 22.59
N ASP A 459 7.94 0.70 23.64
CA ASP A 459 8.45 0.78 25.03
C ASP A 459 9.70 -0.11 25.18
N ILE A 460 9.69 -1.32 24.61
CA ILE A 460 10.83 -2.25 24.60
C ILE A 460 12.03 -1.65 23.84
N ILE A 461 11.82 -1.16 22.61
CA ILE A 461 12.89 -0.54 21.81
C ILE A 461 13.47 0.68 22.55
N SER A 462 12.61 1.53 23.11
CA SER A 462 13.04 2.75 23.82
C SER A 462 13.90 2.41 25.04
N LYS A 463 13.57 1.33 25.76
CA LYS A 463 14.38 0.84 26.88
C LYS A 463 15.74 0.32 26.41
N PHE A 464 15.81 -0.45 25.32
CA PHE A 464 17.09 -0.91 24.76
C PHE A 464 17.94 0.22 24.17
N LYS A 465 17.34 1.33 23.76
CA LYS A 465 18.04 2.55 23.31
C LYS A 465 18.33 3.55 24.44
N SER A 466 17.90 3.26 25.66
CA SER A 466 18.13 4.14 26.81
C SER A 466 19.59 4.13 27.26
N LYS A 467 19.98 5.14 28.06
CA LYS A 467 21.32 5.22 28.69
C LYS A 467 21.70 3.98 29.49
N GLU A 468 20.72 3.25 30.02
CA GLU A 468 20.98 2.02 30.78
C GLU A 468 21.52 0.88 29.91
N TRP A 469 21.22 0.90 28.61
CA TRP A 469 21.63 -0.10 27.63
C TRP A 469 22.69 0.41 26.64
N GLU A 470 23.08 1.69 26.76
CA GLU A 470 24.12 2.31 25.96
C GLU A 470 25.45 1.54 26.08
N GLY A 471 26.08 1.26 24.92
CA GLY A 471 27.32 0.48 24.85
C GLY A 471 27.18 -1.02 25.16
N LYS A 472 25.97 -1.54 25.38
CA LYS A 472 25.72 -2.95 25.73
C LYS A 472 25.22 -3.81 24.57
N HIS A 473 25.50 -3.41 23.32
CA HIS A 473 25.04 -4.11 22.12
C HIS A 473 25.41 -5.61 22.11
N ASN A 474 26.62 -5.97 22.51
CA ASN A 474 27.03 -7.38 22.62
C ASN A 474 26.16 -8.19 23.60
N LYS A 475 25.69 -7.56 24.68
CA LYS A 475 24.80 -8.20 25.66
C LYS A 475 23.40 -8.37 25.10
N ILE A 476 22.93 -7.43 24.29
CA ILE A 476 21.63 -7.53 23.60
C ILE A 476 21.67 -8.69 22.60
N MET A 477 22.76 -8.83 21.84
CA MET A 477 22.91 -9.96 20.92
C MET A 477 23.00 -11.30 21.66
N HIS A 478 23.73 -11.33 22.79
CA HIS A 478 23.76 -12.52 23.62
C HIS A 478 22.40 -12.86 24.25
N LEU A 479 21.61 -11.85 24.64
CA LEU A 479 20.22 -12.04 25.09
C LEU A 479 19.36 -12.66 23.99
N ARG A 480 19.50 -12.21 22.73
CA ARG A 480 18.78 -12.78 21.58
C ARG A 480 19.02 -14.29 21.45
N ASP A 481 20.26 -14.71 21.61
CA ASP A 481 20.60 -16.13 21.50
C ASP A 481 20.03 -16.92 22.69
N ASN A 482 20.11 -16.38 23.91
CA ASN A 482 19.50 -17.00 25.10
C ASN A 482 17.96 -17.07 25.03
N LEU A 483 17.30 -16.13 24.34
CA LEU A 483 15.86 -16.22 24.08
C LEU A 483 15.53 -17.44 23.22
N ARG A 484 16.41 -17.87 22.30
CA ARG A 484 16.20 -19.10 21.51
C ARG A 484 16.28 -20.37 22.35
N ASP A 485 17.07 -20.33 23.42
CA ASP A 485 17.27 -21.46 24.35
C ASP A 485 16.19 -21.54 25.45
N GLY A 486 15.27 -20.57 25.50
CA GLY A 486 14.07 -20.59 26.34
C GLY A 486 14.17 -19.82 27.67
N PRO A 487 13.06 -19.77 28.44
CA PRO A 487 12.91 -18.92 29.63
C PRO A 487 14.00 -19.10 30.69
N GLN A 488 14.40 -20.34 30.98
CA GLN A 488 15.41 -20.65 31.99
C GLN A 488 16.81 -20.17 31.58
N ALA A 489 17.12 -20.19 30.28
CA ALA A 489 18.40 -19.67 29.79
C ALA A 489 18.49 -18.15 30.00
N VAL A 490 17.38 -17.43 29.76
CA VAL A 490 17.29 -16.00 30.01
C VAL A 490 17.46 -15.65 31.51
N GLU A 491 16.84 -16.41 32.42
CA GLU A 491 17.03 -16.20 33.86
C GLU A 491 18.50 -16.38 34.27
N ARG A 492 19.18 -17.41 33.74
CA ARG A 492 20.61 -17.62 33.96
C ARG A 492 21.44 -16.47 33.39
N PHE A 493 21.12 -15.99 32.19
CA PHE A 493 21.75 -14.83 31.58
C PHE A 493 21.61 -13.58 32.46
N ILE A 494 20.41 -13.29 32.97
CA ILE A 494 20.16 -12.14 33.84
C ILE A 494 21.00 -12.25 35.13
N ASN A 495 21.02 -13.43 35.75
CA ASN A 495 21.83 -13.68 36.95
C ASN A 495 23.33 -13.51 36.69
N MET A 496 23.82 -13.98 35.55
CA MET A 496 25.23 -13.85 35.15
C MET A 496 25.64 -12.38 34.94
N TYR A 497 24.76 -11.56 34.36
CA TYR A 497 25.02 -10.15 34.09
C TYR A 497 24.36 -9.19 35.09
N LYS A 498 23.98 -9.64 36.28
CA LYS A 498 23.23 -8.86 37.28
C LYS A 498 23.87 -7.52 37.66
N ASN A 499 25.21 -7.45 37.67
CA ASN A 499 25.96 -6.22 37.97
C ASN A 499 26.06 -5.26 36.76
N SER A 500 25.66 -5.73 35.59
CA SER A 500 25.88 -5.14 34.27
C SER A 500 24.57 -4.78 33.57
N LEU A 501 23.44 -5.30 34.04
CA LEU A 501 22.08 -5.01 33.59
C LEU A 501 21.38 -4.06 34.59
N PRO A 502 20.26 -3.43 34.21
CA PRO A 502 19.47 -2.65 35.16
C PRO A 502 19.02 -3.52 36.35
N LYS A 503 19.09 -2.99 37.57
CA LYS A 503 18.85 -3.77 38.80
C LYS A 503 17.38 -4.07 39.07
N GLU A 504 16.48 -3.14 38.73
CA GLU A 504 15.05 -3.25 39.01
C GLU A 504 14.27 -3.89 37.86
N GLU A 505 14.65 -3.59 36.61
CA GLU A 505 14.01 -4.10 35.39
C GLU A 505 15.09 -4.62 34.43
N PRO A 506 15.61 -5.84 34.65
CA PRO A 506 16.70 -6.39 33.84
C PRO A 506 16.28 -6.59 32.38
N LEU A 507 14.99 -6.80 32.11
CA LEU A 507 14.37 -6.72 30.79
C LEU A 507 13.16 -5.76 30.84
N PRO A 508 12.71 -5.23 29.68
CA PRO A 508 11.53 -4.38 29.62
C PRO A 508 10.28 -5.12 30.13
N LYS A 509 9.67 -4.58 31.19
CA LYS A 509 8.49 -5.19 31.83
C LYS A 509 7.23 -4.94 31.01
N ILE A 510 6.48 -6.00 30.73
CA ILE A 510 5.21 -5.92 30.01
C ILE A 510 4.07 -5.68 31.02
N LYS A 511 3.23 -4.69 30.73
CA LYS A 511 2.07 -4.34 31.58
C LYS A 511 1.17 -5.58 31.77
N ASN A 512 0.68 -5.77 32.99
CA ASN A 512 -0.20 -6.87 33.40
C ASN A 512 0.39 -8.30 33.21
N ASN A 513 1.70 -8.44 33.00
CA ASN A 513 2.36 -9.73 32.84
C ASN A 513 3.59 -9.82 33.74
N GLU A 514 3.35 -10.17 35.01
CA GLU A 514 4.42 -10.33 36.00
C GLU A 514 5.38 -11.46 35.62
N GLY A 515 6.69 -11.23 35.79
CA GLY A 515 7.73 -12.21 35.46
C GLY A 515 8.23 -12.16 34.01
N SER A 516 7.54 -11.42 33.12
CA SER A 516 8.01 -11.19 31.75
C SER A 516 9.38 -10.51 31.68
N ASP A 517 9.70 -9.70 32.69
CA ASP A 517 10.99 -9.02 32.89
C ASP A 517 12.12 -9.96 33.31
N LYS A 518 11.79 -11.16 33.81
CA LYS A 518 12.77 -12.17 34.28
C LYS A 518 13.01 -13.26 33.25
N THR A 519 11.98 -13.63 32.51
CA THR A 519 12.07 -14.70 31.52
C THR A 519 12.24 -14.17 30.11
N GLY A 520 11.71 -12.99 29.78
CA GLY A 520 11.57 -12.54 28.39
C GLY A 520 10.46 -13.27 27.64
N TRP A 521 9.55 -13.96 28.35
CA TRP A 521 8.48 -14.76 27.79
C TRP A 521 7.14 -14.48 28.48
N ILE A 522 6.05 -14.53 27.71
CA ILE A 522 4.67 -14.57 28.19
C ILE A 522 3.99 -15.76 27.54
N ALA A 523 3.58 -16.74 28.34
CA ALA A 523 3.06 -18.02 27.87
C ALA A 523 4.03 -18.65 26.85
N ASP A 524 3.58 -18.87 25.61
CA ASP A 524 4.33 -19.49 24.53
C ASP A 524 5.03 -18.48 23.61
N ARG A 525 5.20 -17.22 24.03
CA ARG A 525 5.78 -16.17 23.16
C ARG A 525 6.86 -15.34 23.83
N CYS A 526 7.94 -15.05 23.09
CA CYS A 526 8.93 -14.07 23.53
C CYS A 526 8.37 -12.66 23.49
N THR A 527 8.82 -11.83 24.42
CA THR A 527 8.39 -10.44 24.53
C THR A 527 9.25 -9.47 23.74
N CYS A 528 10.56 -9.73 23.61
CA CYS A 528 11.53 -8.75 23.14
C CYS A 528 12.35 -9.16 21.90
N PHE A 529 12.20 -10.39 21.39
CA PHE A 529 13.02 -10.89 20.27
C PHE A 529 12.87 -10.02 19.01
N ASP A 530 11.64 -9.74 18.59
CA ASP A 530 11.36 -8.90 17.41
C ASP A 530 11.91 -7.47 17.58
N ALA A 531 11.89 -6.93 18.81
CA ALA A 531 12.44 -5.61 19.11
C ALA A 531 13.97 -5.61 18.98
N ILE A 532 14.63 -6.68 19.42
CA ILE A 532 16.08 -6.85 19.26
C ILE A 532 16.46 -6.94 17.78
N GLU A 533 15.72 -7.71 16.96
CA GLU A 533 15.94 -7.76 15.50
C GLU A 533 15.76 -6.40 14.83
N ALA A 534 14.82 -5.59 15.33
CA ALA A 534 14.51 -4.29 14.75
C ALA A 534 15.46 -3.16 15.18
N LEU A 535 16.34 -3.35 16.18
CA LEU A 535 17.15 -2.26 16.75
C LEU A 535 17.96 -1.48 15.70
N ASP A 536 18.57 -2.21 14.77
CA ASP A 536 19.41 -1.65 13.70
C ASP A 536 18.58 -1.12 12.52
N PHE A 537 17.29 -1.47 12.46
CA PHE A 537 16.34 -1.08 11.42
C PHE A 537 15.24 -0.12 11.90
N PHE A 538 15.47 0.56 13.02
CA PHE A 538 14.47 1.40 13.64
C PHE A 538 15.00 2.81 13.91
N VAL A 539 14.70 3.77 13.03
CA VAL A 539 15.03 5.19 13.21
C VAL A 539 13.78 5.96 13.62
N GLN A 540 13.81 6.58 14.80
CA GLN A 540 12.70 7.42 15.27
C GLN A 540 12.63 8.72 14.46
N LEU A 541 11.41 9.16 14.17
CA LEU A 541 11.14 10.43 13.46
C LEU A 541 11.05 11.62 14.44
N GLU A 542 11.60 11.46 15.65
CA GLU A 542 11.72 12.54 16.63
C GLU A 542 13.03 13.29 16.39
N GLY A 543 12.89 14.46 15.78
CA GLY A 543 13.94 15.43 15.53
C GLY A 543 13.26 16.71 15.10
N GLY A 544 12.89 17.57 16.05
CA GLY A 544 12.10 18.77 15.77
C GLY A 544 11.69 19.51 17.04
N ARG A 545 12.66 20.22 17.64
CA ARG A 545 12.59 21.16 18.77
C ARG A 545 12.05 20.62 20.11
N LYS A 546 12.95 20.61 21.11
CA LYS A 546 12.62 21.16 22.43
C LYS A 546 12.29 22.65 22.30
#